data_AF-A0A916K0P9-F1
#
_entry.id   AF-A0A916K0P9-F1
#
_cell.length_a   1.000
_cell.length_b   1.000
_cell.length_c   1.000
_cell.angle_alpha   90.00
_cell.angle_beta   90.00
_cell.angle_gamma   90.00
#
_symmetry.space_group_name_H-M   'P 1'
#
loop_
_entity.id
_entity.type
_entity.pdbx_description
1 polymer ?
#
loop_
_entity_poly.entity_id
_entity_poly.type
_entity_poly.pdbx_seq_one_letter_code
_entity_poly.pdbx_strand_id
1 'polypeptide(L)' 'MGTREASILQAHRELAPKLADTGARVELVEFAGGHDYACWRGGLLAGIGAMSVTA' A
#
# COMPACT_ATOMS: atom_id res chain seq x y z
N MET A 1 0.31 3.77 -0.95
CA MET A 1 0.44 4.45 -2.24
C MET A 1 0.62 5.93 -2.06
N GLY A 2 1.56 6.52 -2.80
CA GLY A 2 1.80 7.95 -2.78
C GLY A 2 0.66 8.71 -3.46
N THR A 3 0.11 9.72 -2.81
CA THR A 3 -1.01 10.51 -3.37
C THR A 3 -0.59 11.42 -4.51
N ARG A 4 0.71 11.60 -4.77
CA ARG A 4 1.27 12.41 -5.87
C ARG A 4 1.59 11.59 -7.13
N GLU A 5 1.20 10.32 -7.17
CA GLU A 5 1.39 9.40 -8.32
C GLU A 5 0.04 9.06 -8.96
N ALA A 6 -0.62 10.04 -9.59
CA ALA A 6 -2.04 9.95 -9.95
C ALA A 6 -2.44 8.66 -10.72
N SER A 7 -1.66 8.27 -11.74
CA SER A 7 -1.95 7.06 -12.53
C SER A 7 -1.80 5.76 -11.72
N ILE A 8 -0.76 5.68 -10.89
CA ILE A 8 -0.47 4.50 -10.07
C ILE A 8 -1.44 4.41 -8.89
N LEU A 9 -1.77 5.55 -8.27
CA LEU A 9 -2.73 5.67 -7.19
C LEU A 9 -4.10 5.11 -7.61
N GLN A 10 -4.60 5.53 -8.77
CA GLN A 10 -5.87 5.05 -9.28
C GLN A 10 -5.86 3.54 -9.52
N ALA A 11 -4.80 3.02 -10.15
CA ALA A 11 -4.64 1.57 -10.36
C ALA A 11 -4.66 0.78 -9.03
N HIS A 12 -4.04 1.31 -7.97
CA HIS A 12 -4.03 0.65 -6.66
C HIS A 12 -5.38 0.71 -5.95
N ARG A 13 -6.11 1.82 -6.07
CA ARG A 13 -7.49 1.96 -5.55
C ARG A 13 -8.44 0.96 -6.20
N GLU A 14 -8.25 0.68 -7.49
CA GLU A 14 -9.04 -0.31 -8.21
C GLU A 14 -8.62 -1.76 -7.92
N LEU A 15 -7.33 -1.99 -7.68
CA LEU A 15 -6.78 -3.32 -7.44
C LEU A 15 -7.06 -3.84 -6.03
N ALA A 16 -6.91 -3.00 -5.01
CA ALA A 16 -7.07 -3.40 -3.61
C ALA A 16 -8.40 -4.12 -3.30
N PRO A 17 -9.58 -3.60 -3.70
CA PRO A 17 -10.84 -4.31 -3.46
C PRO A 17 -10.90 -5.64 -4.24
N LYS A 18 -10.44 -5.68 -5.50
CA LYS A 18 -10.41 -6.91 -6.30
C LYS A 18 -9.54 -8.00 -5.67
N LEU A 19 -8.43 -7.62 -5.04
CA LEU A 19 -7.59 -8.54 -4.28
C LEU A 19 -8.28 -9.01 -2.99
N ALA A 20 -8.94 -8.09 -2.27
CA ALA A 20 -9.70 -8.45 -1.06
C ALA A 20 -10.83 -9.43 -1.39
N ASP A 21 -11.50 -9.29 -2.54
CA ASP A 21 -12.55 -10.20 -3.01
C ASP A 21 -12.06 -11.64 -3.24
N THR A 22 -10.74 -11.85 -3.40
CA THR A 22 -10.17 -13.21 -3.48
C THR A 22 -10.05 -13.91 -2.12
N GLY A 23 -10.41 -13.23 -1.02
CA GLY A 23 -10.19 -13.70 0.35
C GLY A 23 -8.79 -13.38 0.90
N ALA A 24 -7.95 -12.69 0.13
CA ALA A 24 -6.66 -12.22 0.61
C ALA A 24 -6.83 -11.12 1.66
N ARG A 25 -6.00 -11.15 2.71
CA ARG A 25 -5.90 -10.03 3.65
C ARG A 25 -5.15 -8.88 2.97
N VAL A 26 -5.86 -7.81 2.64
CA VAL A 26 -5.31 -6.66 1.92
C VAL A 26 -5.55 -5.39 2.71
N GLU A 27 -4.51 -4.59 2.89
CA GLU A 27 -4.58 -3.25 3.47
C GLU A 27 -3.90 -2.25 2.53
N LEU A 28 -4.68 -1.33 1.95
CA LEU A 28 -4.17 -0.24 1.13
C LEU A 28 -3.95 1.00 1.99
N VAL A 29 -2.69 1.33 2.27
CA VAL A 29 -2.32 2.55 3.01
C VAL A 29 -1.88 3.63 2.03
N GLU A 30 -2.58 4.77 2.00
CA GLU A 30 -2.17 5.95 1.23
C GLU A 30 -1.31 6.89 2.08
N PHE A 31 -0.33 7.56 1.45
CA PHE A 31 0.57 8.49 2.15
C PHE A 31 0.88 9.74 1.33
N ALA A 32 1.21 10.82 2.03
CA ALA A 32 1.61 12.10 1.42
C ALA A 32 3.03 11.98 0.83
N GLY A 33 3.12 11.58 -0.43
CA GLY A 33 4.37 11.37 -1.14
C GLY A 33 4.14 10.94 -2.58
N GLY A 34 5.23 10.64 -3.29
CA GLY A 34 5.16 10.09 -4.64
C GLY A 34 6.18 8.98 -4.82
N HIS A 35 6.71 8.86 -6.05
CA HIS A 35 7.64 7.82 -6.45
C HIS A 35 9.06 8.05 -5.89
N ASP A 36 9.18 8.04 -4.56
CA ASP A 36 10.36 8.48 -3.81
C ASP A 36 10.78 7.46 -2.76
N TYR A 37 12.05 7.06 -2.82
CA TYR A 37 12.68 6.13 -1.87
C TYR A 37 12.55 6.56 -0.41
N ALA A 38 12.66 7.87 -0.13
CA ALA A 38 12.55 8.40 1.23
C ALA A 38 11.16 8.16 1.83
N CYS A 39 10.11 8.17 1.00
CA CYS A 39 8.76 7.80 1.42
C CYS A 39 8.63 6.28 1.61
N TRP A 40 9.21 5.48 0.72
CA TRP A 40 9.05 4.03 0.73
C TRP A 40 9.73 3.34 1.90
N ARG A 41 10.88 3.84 2.38
CA ARG A 41 11.60 3.22 3.50
C ARG A 41 10.72 3.05 4.74
N GLY A 42 9.87 4.04 5.02
CA GLY A 42 8.94 4.02 6.15
C GLY A 42 7.80 3.03 5.91
N GLY A 43 7.23 3.03 4.70
CA GLY A 43 6.17 2.12 4.30
C GLY A 43 6.60 0.64 4.31
N LEU A 44 7.84 0.35 3.93
CA LEU A 44 8.39 -1.01 3.94
C LEU A 44 8.46 -1.58 5.37
N LEU A 45 9.03 -0.83 6.31
CA LEU A 45 9.14 -1.26 7.70
C LEU A 45 7.76 -1.41 8.35
N ALA A 46 6.84 -0.48 8.10
CA ALA A 46 5.46 -0.55 8.58
C ALA A 46 4.73 -1.78 8.04
N GLY A 47 4.87 -2.07 6.74
CA GLY A 47 4.25 -3.24 6.10
C GLY A 47 4.77 -4.57 6.66
N ILE A 48 6.09 -4.68 6.86
CA ILE A 48 6.67 -5.86 7.51
C ILE A 48 6.10 -6.03 8.92
N GLY A 49 6.08 -4.95 9.72
CA GLY A 49 5.51 -4.99 11.08
C GLY A 49 4.05 -5.45 11.10
N ALA A 50 3.22 -4.92 10.19
CA ALA A 50 1.81 -5.30 10.09
C ALA A 50 1.60 -6.79 9.72
N MET A 51 2.48 -7.36 8.89
CA MET A 51 2.43 -8.79 8.53
C MET A 51 2.98 -9.69 9.63
N SER A 52 3.96 -9.23 10.40
CA SER A 52 4.61 -10.03 11.43
C SER A 52 3.81 -10.19 12.73
N VAL A 53 2.76 -9.39 12.95
CA VAL A 53 1.95 -9.41 14.19
C VAL A 53 0.82 -10.45 14.16
N THR A 54 0.84 -11.41 13.23
CA THR A 54 -0.11 -12.54 13.26
C THR A 54 0.63 -13.87 13.04
N ALA A 55 0.95 -14.54 14.16
CA ALA A 55 1.21 -15.97 14.26
C ALA A 55 0.39 -16.51 15.44
#